data_AF-A0AAD4YYI7-F1
#
_entry.id   AF-A0AAD4YYI7-F1
#
_cell.length_a   1.000
_cell.length_b   1.000
_cell.length_c   1.000
_cell.angle_alpha   90.00
_cell.angle_beta   90.00
_cell.angle_gamma   90.00
#
_symmetry.space_group_name_H-M   'P 1'
#
loop_
_entity.id
_entity.type
_entity.pdbx_description
1 polymer ?
#
loop_
_entity_poly.entity_id
_entity_poly.type
_entity_poly.pdbx_seq_one_letter_code
_entity_poly.pdbx_strand_id
1 'polypeptide(L)'
;MVLNDMACSMKMKFEKYWGDLDKVNQLLMVAFVLDPRYKLGNLGFVLKRRFEKSQDATKKKNEVKKLLMKLYEEYVIPSPSTTQSSSPYSDISSTISTTMTSSN
;
A
#
# COMPACT_ATOMS: atom_id res chain seq x y z
N MET A 1 34.68 -21.52 -4.45
CA MET A 1 33.52 -22.31 -4.92
C MET A 1 32.26 -21.99 -4.11
N VAL A 2 32.27 -22.18 -2.78
CA VAL A 2 31.10 -21.96 -1.90
C VAL A 2 30.40 -20.59 -2.06
N LEU A 3 31.15 -19.49 -2.18
CA LEU A 3 30.55 -18.15 -2.35
C LEU A 3 29.76 -18.00 -3.66
N ASN A 4 30.25 -18.64 -4.73
CA ASN A 4 29.55 -18.64 -6.02
C ASN A 4 28.25 -19.44 -5.94
N ASP A 5 28.27 -20.59 -5.28
CA ASP A 5 27.09 -21.44 -5.12
C ASP A 5 26.00 -20.75 -4.27
N MET A 6 26.42 -20.03 -3.22
CA MET A 6 25.52 -19.19 -2.41
C MET A 6 24.93 -18.04 -3.22
N ALA A 7 25.75 -17.31 -3.98
CA ALA A 7 25.29 -16.22 -4.83
C ALA A 7 24.29 -16.72 -5.89
N CYS A 8 24.57 -17.87 -6.53
CA CYS A 8 23.67 -18.48 -7.50
C CYS A 8 22.34 -18.89 -6.85
N SER A 9 22.39 -19.48 -5.66
CA SER A 9 21.19 -19.86 -4.91
C SER A 9 20.33 -18.66 -4.51
N MET A 10 20.95 -17.54 -4.12
CA MET A 10 20.24 -16.29 -3.83
C MET A 10 19.59 -15.70 -5.09
N LYS A 11 20.31 -15.72 -6.22
CA LYS A 11 19.79 -15.26 -7.52
C LYS A 11 18.58 -16.07 -7.98
N MET A 12 18.61 -17.40 -7.86
CA MET A 12 17.48 -18.26 -8.23
C MET A 12 16.21 -17.93 -7.43
N LYS A 13 16.36 -17.70 -6.11
CA LYS A 13 15.22 -17.29 -5.27
C LYS A 13 14.68 -15.92 -5.69
N PHE A 14 15.56 -14.99 -6.03
CA PHE A 14 15.15 -13.68 -6.52
C PHE A 14 14.39 -13.79 -7.86
N GLU A 15 14.93 -14.52 -8.83
CA GLU A 15 14.30 -14.71 -10.15
C GLU A 15 12.94 -15.41 -10.06
N LYS A 16 12.77 -16.35 -9.12
CA LYS A 16 11.48 -17.03 -8.88
C LYS A 16 10.33 -16.06 -8.61
N TYR A 17 10.59 -14.95 -7.94
CA TYR A 17 9.57 -14.01 -7.48
C TYR A 17 9.57 -12.68 -8.25
N TRP A 18 10.75 -12.27 -8.72
CA TRP A 18 10.98 -10.99 -9.38
C TRP A 18 11.20 -11.08 -10.89
N GLY A 19 11.30 -12.30 -11.44
CA GLY A 19 11.77 -12.65 -12.79
C GLY A 19 11.58 -11.62 -13.90
N ASP A 20 10.74 -11.95 -14.89
CA ASP A 20 10.37 -11.03 -15.95
C ASP A 20 9.21 -10.14 -15.51
N LEU A 21 8.98 -9.02 -16.20
CA LEU A 21 7.88 -8.10 -15.88
C LEU A 21 6.50 -8.77 -15.95
N ASP A 22 6.37 -9.84 -16.75
CA ASP A 22 5.14 -10.65 -16.84
C ASP A 22 5.02 -11.70 -15.72
N LYS A 23 6.15 -12.13 -15.14
CA LYS A 23 6.22 -13.18 -14.11
C LYS A 23 6.32 -12.60 -12.69
N VAL A 24 6.55 -11.29 -12.54
CA VAL A 24 6.71 -10.67 -11.23
C VAL A 24 5.41 -10.68 -10.44
N ASN A 25 5.52 -11.09 -9.17
CA ASN A 25 4.36 -11.09 -8.28
C ASN A 25 3.93 -9.65 -7.96
N GLN A 26 2.70 -9.29 -8.30
CA GLN A 26 2.13 -7.97 -8.03
C GLN A 26 2.10 -7.64 -6.52
N LEU A 27 1.93 -8.64 -5.64
CA LEU A 27 1.95 -8.42 -4.19
C LEU A 27 3.31 -7.92 -3.69
N LEU A 28 4.41 -8.35 -4.31
CA LEU A 28 5.74 -7.83 -3.96
C LEU A 28 5.90 -6.37 -4.34
N MET A 29 5.29 -5.96 -5.45
CA MET A 29 5.25 -4.56 -5.86
C MET A 29 4.38 -3.72 -4.93
N VAL A 30 3.25 -4.27 -4.47
CA VAL A 30 2.42 -3.63 -3.45
C VAL A 30 3.20 -3.48 -2.14
N ALA A 31 3.83 -4.55 -1.65
CA ALA A 31 4.65 -4.52 -0.44
C ALA A 31 5.79 -3.49 -0.56
N PHE A 32 6.43 -3.41 -1.73
CA PHE A 32 7.45 -2.40 -2.00
C PHE A 32 6.89 -0.97 -1.91
N VAL A 33 5.69 -0.71 -2.41
CA VAL A 33 5.07 0.63 -2.35
C VAL A 33 4.55 0.99 -0.94
N LEU A 34 4.18 -0.02 -0.15
CA LEU A 34 3.75 0.15 1.23
C LEU A 34 4.92 0.33 2.21
N ASP A 35 6.13 -0.08 1.84
CA ASP A 35 7.33 0.22 2.61
C ASP A 35 7.51 1.76 2.69
N PRO A 36 7.61 2.36 3.89
CA PRO A 36 7.67 3.82 4.05
C PRO A 36 8.78 4.51 3.25
N ARG A 37 9.86 3.77 2.93
CA ARG A 37 11.03 4.28 2.20
C ARG A 37 10.76 4.46 0.72
N TYR A 38 9.73 3.82 0.19
CA TYR A 38 9.47 3.78 -1.25
C TYR A 38 8.05 4.26 -1.55
N LYS A 39 7.87 4.87 -2.72
CA LYS A 39 6.57 5.32 -3.22
C LYS A 39 6.30 4.69 -4.58
N LEU A 40 5.06 4.81 -5.04
CA LEU A 40 4.64 4.36 -6.38
C LEU A 40 5.47 5.01 -7.51
N GLY A 41 6.00 6.22 -7.29
CA GLY A 41 6.94 6.87 -8.20
C GLY A 41 8.24 6.07 -8.38
N ASN A 42 8.83 5.62 -7.27
CA ASN A 42 10.04 4.81 -7.23
C ASN A 42 9.83 3.48 -7.95
N LEU A 43 8.66 2.84 -7.79
CA LEU A 43 8.34 1.60 -8.50
C LEU A 43 8.42 1.79 -10.03
N GLY A 44 7.86 2.90 -10.55
CA GLY A 44 7.94 3.21 -11.98
C GLY A 44 9.37 3.38 -12.49
N PHE A 45 10.23 4.01 -11.67
CA PHE A 45 11.65 4.16 -12.01
C PHE A 45 12.40 2.83 -12.02
N VAL A 46 12.19 1.99 -11.00
CA VAL A 46 12.80 0.64 -10.90
C VAL A 46 12.36 -0.23 -12.07
N LEU A 47 11.07 -0.20 -12.41
CA LEU A 47 10.53 -0.98 -13.54
C LEU A 47 11.15 -0.54 -14.87
N LYS A 48 11.27 0.77 -15.14
CA LYS A 48 11.91 1.27 -16.37
C LYS A 48 13.39 0.95 -16.45
N ARG A 49 14.10 0.99 -15.32
CA ARG A 49 15.53 0.66 -15.26
C ARG A 49 15.76 -0.84 -15.47
N ARG A 50 14.88 -1.68 -14.91
CA ARG A 50 15.03 -3.14 -14.93
C ARG A 50 14.51 -3.76 -16.22
N PHE A 51 13.44 -3.19 -16.77
CA PHE A 51 12.79 -3.67 -17.97
C PHE A 51 12.82 -2.52 -18.98
N GLU A 52 13.66 -2.66 -20.00
CA GLU A 52 13.95 -1.63 -21.02
C GLU A 52 12.68 -1.13 -21.76
N LYS A 53 11.57 -1.87 -21.64
CA LYS A 53 10.25 -1.53 -22.19
C LYS A 53 9.49 -0.55 -21.30
N SER A 54 9.67 0.74 -21.58
CA SER A 54 9.03 1.86 -20.85
C SER A 54 7.49 1.80 -20.80
N GLN A 55 6.85 1.29 -21.86
CA GLN A 55 5.38 1.15 -21.93
C GLN A 55 4.86 0.09 -20.95
N ASP A 56 5.50 -1.08 -20.91
CA ASP A 56 5.12 -2.19 -20.04
C ASP A 56 5.35 -1.84 -18.57
N ALA A 57 6.45 -1.13 -18.27
CA ALA A 57 6.72 -0.57 -16.95
C ALA A 57 5.60 0.37 -16.47
N THR A 58 5.09 1.22 -17.37
CA THR A 58 4.00 2.16 -17.07
C THR A 58 2.69 1.43 -16.86
N LYS A 59 2.37 0.44 -17.70
CA LYS A 59 1.20 -0.44 -17.55
C LYS A 59 1.22 -1.17 -16.21
N LYS A 60 2.35 -1.81 -15.86
CA LYS A 60 2.51 -2.53 -14.60
C LYS A 60 2.39 -1.62 -13.37
N LYS A 61 2.96 -0.42 -13.43
CA LYS A 61 2.79 0.60 -12.38
C LYS A 61 1.30 0.94 -12.16
N ASN A 62 0.54 1.09 -13.24
CA ASN A 62 -0.89 1.40 -13.16
C ASN A 62 -1.70 0.21 -12.62
N GLU A 63 -1.35 -1.03 -12.97
CA GLU A 63 -1.95 -2.23 -12.36
C GLU A 63 -1.75 -2.26 -10.84
N VAL A 64 -0.52 -2.00 -10.38
CA VAL A 64 -0.20 -1.96 -8.93
C VAL A 64 -0.96 -0.83 -8.24
N LYS A 65 -1.07 0.35 -8.88
CA LYS A 65 -1.88 1.46 -8.35
C LYS A 65 -3.34 1.04 -8.17
N LYS A 66 -3.92 0.37 -9.17
CA LYS A 66 -5.31 -0.10 -9.12
C LYS A 66 -5.51 -1.13 -8.01
N LEU A 67 -4.57 -2.05 -7.83
CA LEU A 67 -4.61 -3.03 -6.74
C LEU A 67 -4.54 -2.36 -5.37
N LEU A 68 -3.66 -1.36 -5.21
CA LEU A 68 -3.52 -0.61 -3.96
C LEU A 68 -4.80 0.17 -3.61
N MET A 69 -5.46 0.75 -4.61
CA MET A 69 -6.75 1.44 -4.41
C MET A 69 -7.86 0.46 -4.01
N LYS A 70 -7.92 -0.73 -4.63
CA LYS A 70 -8.88 -1.78 -4.22
C LYS A 70 -8.68 -2.22 -2.76
N LEU A 71 -7.42 -2.43 -2.36
CA LEU A 71 -7.10 -2.79 -0.97
C LEU A 71 -7.51 -1.68 0.01
N TYR A 72 -7.33 -0.42 -0.39
CA TYR A 72 -7.77 0.73 0.38
C TYR A 72 -9.30 0.81 0.49
N GLU A 73 -10.01 0.63 -0.62
CA GLU A 73 -11.48 0.59 -0.65
C GLU A 73 -12.02 -0.50 0.28
N GLU A 74 -11.48 -1.71 0.19
CA GLU A 74 -11.86 -2.83 1.07
C GLU A 74 -11.56 -2.55 2.55
N TYR A 75 -10.46 -1.86 2.85
CA TYR A 75 -10.12 -1.47 4.22
C TYR A 75 -11.05 -0.38 4.79
N VAL A 76 -11.47 0.57 3.94
CA VAL A 76 -12.28 1.73 4.36
C VAL A 76 -13.77 1.42 4.38
N ILE A 77 -14.25 0.44 3.60
CA ILE A 77 -15.65 -0.01 3.68
C ILE A 77 -15.88 -0.58 5.09
N PRO A 78 -16.78 0.02 5.89
CA PRO A 78 -17.16 -0.60 7.15
C PRO A 78 -17.79 -1.95 6.84
N SER A 79 -17.28 -3.01 7.48
CA SER A 79 -17.99 -4.28 7.59
C SER A 79 -19.45 -3.95 7.95
N PRO A 80 -20.47 -4.53 7.29
CA PRO A 80 -21.83 -4.43 7.77
C PRO A 80 -21.88 -5.16 9.12
N SER A 81 -21.58 -4.43 10.18
CA SER A 81 -21.73 -4.89 11.55
C SER A 81 -23.20 -5.17 11.78
N THR A 82 -23.48 -6.45 11.95
CA THR A 82 -24.64 -7.04 12.62
C THR A 82 -25.34 -6.08 13.58
N THR A 83 -26.64 -5.93 13.36
CA THR A 83 -27.75 -5.74 14.31
C THR A 83 -27.52 -4.84 15.53
N GLN A 84 -28.32 -3.76 15.54
CA GLN A 84 -28.78 -2.98 16.70
C GLN A 84 -28.63 -3.70 18.05
N SER A 85 -27.87 -3.10 18.96
CA SER A 85 -28.25 -3.12 20.38
C SER A 85 -28.19 -1.68 20.89
N SER A 86 -29.38 -1.13 21.09
CA SER A 86 -29.63 0.10 21.83
C SER A 86 -29.26 -0.13 23.29
N SER A 87 -28.36 0.68 23.83
CA SER A 87 -28.23 0.87 25.28
C SER A 87 -28.75 2.26 25.62
N PRO A 88 -29.86 2.38 26.37
CA PRO A 88 -30.36 3.66 26.84
C PRO A 88 -29.73 3.96 28.20
N TYR A 89 -28.78 4.88 28.26
CA TYR A 89 -28.52 5.62 29.49
C TYR A 89 -28.24 7.08 29.15
N SER A 90 -29.21 7.90 29.55
CA SER A 90 -29.32 9.34 29.42
C SER A 90 -28.38 10.10 30.36
N ASP A 91 -27.82 11.20 29.82
CA ASP A 91 -27.58 12.52 30.42
C ASP A 91 -27.21 12.64 31.91
N ILE A 92 -26.02 13.22 32.18
CA ILE A 92 -25.88 14.28 33.20
C ILE A 92 -25.00 15.41 32.64
N SER A 93 -25.57 16.60 32.70
CA SER A 93 -25.12 17.93 32.29
C SER A 93 -23.86 18.45 33.02
N SER A 94 -23.03 19.25 32.33
CA SER A 94 -22.69 20.60 32.82
C SER A 94 -22.06 21.49 31.72
N THR A 95 -22.76 22.59 31.50
CA THR A 95 -22.42 23.76 30.69
C THR A 95 -21.25 24.54 31.27
N ILE A 96 -20.21 24.84 30.48
CA ILE A 96 -19.46 26.10 30.58
C ILE A 96 -19.11 26.59 29.17
N SER A 97 -19.90 27.55 28.68
CA SER A 97 -19.50 28.44 27.58
C SER A 97 -18.65 29.57 28.17
N THR A 98 -17.52 29.89 27.55
CA THR A 98 -16.85 31.18 27.79
C THR A 98 -16.47 31.79 26.45
N THR A 99 -17.26 32.81 26.08
CA THR A 99 -16.99 33.76 25.02
C THR A 99 -15.79 34.63 25.38
N MET A 100 -14.87 34.82 24.44
CA MET A 100 -13.87 35.90 24.49
C MET A 100 -14.01 36.73 23.22
N THR A 101 -14.66 37.89 23.37
CA THR A 101 -14.56 39.02 22.44
C THR A 101 -14.01 40.20 23.23
N SER A 102 -12.87 40.74 22.81
CA SER A 102 -12.42 42.07 23.24
C SER A 102 -11.70 42.75 22.09
N SER A 103 -12.34 43.81 21.60
CA SER A 103 -11.73 44.87 20.80
C SER A 103 -11.62 46.09 21.69
N ASN A 104 -10.43 46.66 21.77
CA ASN A 104 -10.17 48.11 21.65
C ASN A 104 -8.69 48.31 21.34
#